data_AF-A0A5B8MK98-F1
#
_entry.id   AF-A0A5B8MK98-F1
#
_cell.length_a   1.000
_cell.length_b   1.000
_cell.length_c   1.000
_cell.angle_alpha   90.00
_cell.angle_beta   90.00
_cell.angle_gamma   90.00
#
_symmetry.space_group_name_H-M   'P 1'
#
loop_
_entity.id
_entity.type
_entity.pdbx_description
1 polymer ?
#
loop_
_entity_poly.entity_id
_entity_poly.type
_entity_poly.pdbx_seq_one_letter_code
_entity_poly.pdbx_strand_id
1 'polypeptide(L)'
;MGLAGTTTATRGEGSENTRARLNEVSNCCLQSMLKGNDAALVEAMFEVEQLAETWESSSDAGKYCRVLLSLLNHEYDPSLVADGFESDEYGKSVEKMYAILEDSGWKITVLGGAEQQQDLLDDELMQPPPSFTSY
;
A
#
# COMPACT_ATOMS: atom_id res chain seq x y z
N MET A 1 28.35 -6.53 47.20
CA MET A 1 27.34 -7.52 46.78
C MET A 1 26.20 -6.70 46.18
N GLY A 2 26.05 -6.51 44.87
CA GLY A 2 25.77 -7.50 43.81
C GLY A 2 24.30 -7.92 43.95
N LEU A 3 23.34 -7.64 43.06
CA LEU A 3 23.32 -7.44 41.61
C LEU A 3 22.14 -6.53 41.19
N ALA A 4 22.36 -5.72 40.15
CA ALA A 4 21.30 -5.12 39.35
C ALA A 4 20.64 -6.24 38.51
N GLY A 5 19.34 -6.48 38.74
CA GLY A 5 18.53 -7.34 37.88
C GLY A 5 18.00 -6.54 36.71
N THR A 6 18.78 -6.47 35.64
CA THR A 6 18.40 -5.86 34.36
C THR A 6 17.20 -6.57 33.76
N THR A 7 16.14 -5.81 33.51
CA THR A 7 14.92 -6.17 32.79
C THR A 7 15.25 -6.48 31.32
N THR A 8 15.39 -7.74 30.94
CA THR A 8 15.67 -8.14 29.55
C THR A 8 14.79 -9.31 29.07
N ALA A 9 13.49 -9.25 29.31
CA ALA A 9 12.53 -10.23 28.77
C ALA A 9 11.17 -9.57 28.52
N THR A 10 10.98 -8.93 27.36
CA THR A 10 9.65 -8.56 26.81
C THR A 10 9.71 -7.89 25.42
N ARG A 11 10.89 -7.59 24.87
CA ARG A 11 11.00 -6.84 23.60
C ARG A 11 10.88 -7.70 22.34
N GLY A 12 10.90 -9.03 22.44
CA GLY A 12 10.86 -9.96 21.30
C GLY A 12 9.47 -10.49 20.93
N GLU A 13 8.69 -10.94 21.91
CA GLU A 13 7.39 -11.62 21.66
C GLU A 13 6.31 -10.69 21.08
N GLY A 14 6.31 -9.41 21.47
CA GLY A 14 5.38 -8.43 20.90
C GLY A 14 5.64 -8.16 19.41
N SER A 15 6.92 -8.13 19.01
CA SER A 15 7.35 -7.80 17.64
C SER A 15 7.00 -8.92 16.63
N GLU A 16 7.20 -10.19 17.01
CA GLU A 16 6.84 -11.32 16.15
C GLU A 16 5.33 -11.44 15.97
N ASN A 17 4.56 -11.18 17.03
CA ASN A 17 3.10 -11.18 16.97
C ASN A 17 2.57 -10.07 16.05
N THR A 18 3.10 -8.85 16.17
CA THR A 18 2.74 -7.73 15.30
C THR A 18 3.06 -8.02 13.83
N ARG A 19 4.23 -8.58 13.52
CA ARG A 19 4.61 -8.93 12.14
C ARG A 19 3.71 -10.00 11.54
N ALA A 20 3.41 -11.06 12.29
CA ALA A 20 2.48 -12.10 11.84
C ALA A 20 1.10 -11.50 11.54
N ARG A 21 0.60 -10.63 12.44
CA ARG A 21 -0.68 -9.97 12.27
C ARG A 21 -0.71 -9.04 11.06
N LEU A 22 0.33 -8.24 10.85
CA LEU A 22 0.46 -7.38 9.67
C LEU A 22 0.44 -8.19 8.36
N ASN A 23 1.08 -9.35 8.35
CA ASN A 23 1.08 -10.23 7.18
C ASN A 23 -0.32 -10.81 6.90
N GLU A 24 -1.04 -11.26 7.92
CA GLU A 24 -2.43 -11.72 7.78
C GLU A 24 -3.32 -10.63 7.18
N VAL A 25 -3.24 -9.42 7.74
CA VAL A 25 -4.05 -8.28 7.33
C VAL A 25 -3.70 -7.84 5.90
N SER A 26 -2.41 -7.76 5.56
CA SER A 26 -1.95 -7.46 4.20
C SER A 26 -2.52 -8.43 3.17
N ASN A 27 -2.49 -9.73 3.48
CA ASN A 27 -3.04 -10.76 2.60
C ASN A 27 -4.57 -10.64 2.47
N CYS A 28 -5.27 -10.31 3.56
CA CYS A 28 -6.70 -10.04 3.54
C CYS A 28 -7.02 -8.86 2.60
N CYS A 29 -6.32 -7.73 2.77
CA CYS A 29 -6.50 -6.55 1.92
C CYS A 29 -6.27 -6.86 0.44
N LEU A 30 -5.15 -7.51 0.10
CA LEU A 30 -4.85 -7.92 -1.27
C LEU A 30 -5.97 -8.81 -1.84
N GLN A 31 -6.42 -9.82 -1.10
CA GLN A 31 -7.50 -10.69 -1.57
C GLN A 31 -8.80 -9.91 -1.79
N SER A 32 -9.15 -8.98 -0.90
CA SER A 32 -10.36 -8.18 -1.04
C SER A 32 -10.31 -7.27 -2.27
N MET A 33 -9.20 -6.59 -2.51
CA MET A 33 -9.00 -5.76 -3.72
C MET A 33 -9.04 -6.60 -5.00
N LEU A 34 -8.37 -7.75 -5.01
CA LEU A 34 -8.26 -8.60 -6.20
C LEU A 34 -9.52 -9.40 -6.52
N LYS A 35 -10.36 -9.72 -5.52
CA LYS A 35 -11.61 -10.48 -5.73
C LYS A 35 -12.74 -9.65 -6.34
N GLY A 36 -12.65 -8.31 -6.29
CA GLY A 36 -13.70 -7.41 -6.80
C GLY A 36 -15.04 -7.57 -6.08
N ASN A 37 -15.04 -7.98 -4.81
CA ASN A 37 -16.23 -8.06 -3.98
C ASN A 37 -16.25 -6.90 -2.98
N ASP A 38 -17.11 -5.91 -3.23
CA ASP A 38 -17.21 -4.69 -2.44
C ASP A 38 -17.49 -4.95 -0.95
N ALA A 39 -18.25 -6.00 -0.61
CA ALA A 39 -18.52 -6.33 0.78
C ALA A 39 -17.24 -6.74 1.53
N ALA A 40 -16.39 -7.56 0.88
CA ALA A 40 -15.12 -7.99 1.45
C ALA A 40 -14.10 -6.84 1.53
N LEU A 41 -14.19 -5.87 0.62
CA LEU A 41 -13.39 -4.64 0.66
C LEU A 41 -13.77 -3.80 1.88
N VAL A 42 -15.06 -3.55 2.09
CA VAL A 42 -15.56 -2.77 3.23
C VAL A 42 -15.22 -3.45 4.56
N GLU A 43 -15.37 -4.77 4.66
CA GLU A 43 -14.97 -5.52 5.85
C GLU A 43 -13.46 -5.37 6.15
N ALA A 44 -12.61 -5.50 5.12
CA ALA A 44 -11.17 -5.30 5.26
C ALA A 44 -10.83 -3.87 5.68
N MET A 45 -11.53 -2.86 5.17
CA MET A 45 -11.34 -1.47 5.57
C MET A 45 -11.63 -1.26 7.06
N PHE A 46 -12.75 -1.78 7.57
CA PHE A 46 -13.08 -1.68 8.99
C PHE A 46 -12.07 -2.40 9.89
N GLU A 47 -11.58 -3.56 9.48
CA GLU A 47 -10.56 -4.29 10.24
C GLU A 47 -9.24 -3.52 10.30
N VAL A 48 -8.79 -2.98 9.16
CA VAL A 48 -7.55 -2.19 9.09
C VAL A 48 -7.68 -0.89 9.88
N GLU A 49 -8.83 -0.21 9.81
CA GLU A 49 -9.09 1.02 10.57
C GLU A 49 -9.00 0.76 12.08
N GLN A 50 -9.67 -0.27 12.59
CA GLN A 50 -9.58 -0.65 14.02
C GLN A 50 -8.15 -0.98 14.45
N LEU A 51 -7.37 -1.65 13.60
CA LEU A 51 -5.97 -1.94 13.89
C LEU A 51 -5.12 -0.66 13.89
N ALA A 52 -5.35 0.25 12.94
CA ALA A 52 -4.67 1.53 12.87
C ALA A 52 -4.98 2.43 14.09
N GLU A 53 -6.16 2.31 14.68
CA GLU A 53 -6.53 2.99 15.93
C GLU A 53 -5.91 2.33 17.17
N THR A 54 -5.81 0.99 17.15
CA THR A 54 -5.23 0.22 18.26
C THR A 54 -3.72 0.39 18.35
N TRP A 55 -3.05 0.51 17.21
CA TRP A 55 -1.61 0.72 17.14
C TRP A 55 -1.25 2.20 17.12
N GLU A 56 -0.17 2.56 17.80
CA GLU A 56 0.25 3.96 17.90
C GLU A 56 0.54 4.51 16.51
N SER A 57 -0.05 5.65 16.16
CA SER A 57 0.08 6.27 14.82
C SER A 57 1.52 6.60 14.41
N SER A 58 2.42 6.77 15.39
CA SER A 58 3.85 7.00 15.21
C SER A 58 4.63 5.71 14.92
N SER A 59 4.10 4.56 15.29
CA SER A 59 4.74 3.25 15.10
C SER A 59 4.68 2.79 13.64
N ASP A 60 5.68 2.04 13.20
CA ASP A 60 5.72 1.46 11.86
C ASP A 60 4.47 0.60 11.56
N ALA A 61 3.98 -0.15 12.54
CA ALA A 61 2.78 -0.96 12.38
C ALA A 61 1.52 -0.10 12.13
N GLY A 62 1.35 0.99 12.90
CA GLY A 62 0.26 1.94 12.72
C GLY A 62 0.34 2.66 11.36
N LYS A 63 1.53 3.11 10.97
CA LYS A 63 1.78 3.70 9.64
C LYS A 63 1.49 2.72 8.51
N TYR A 64 1.86 1.46 8.69
CA TYR A 64 1.62 0.41 7.71
C TYR A 64 0.13 0.19 7.48
N CYS A 65 -0.66 0.10 8.57
CA CYS A 65 -2.12 0.00 8.47
C CYS A 65 -2.73 1.20 7.75
N ARG A 66 -2.23 2.42 7.97
CA ARG A 66 -2.69 3.61 7.24
C ARG A 66 -2.43 3.50 5.75
N VAL A 67 -1.25 3.01 5.36
CA VAL A 67 -0.95 2.80 3.94
C VAL A 67 -1.84 1.72 3.32
N LEU A 68 -2.09 0.61 4.03
CA LEU A 68 -3.05 -0.41 3.59
C LEU A 68 -4.45 0.19 3.40
N LEU A 69 -4.89 1.04 4.33
CA LEU A 69 -6.18 1.71 4.24
C LEU A 69 -6.24 2.67 3.04
N SER A 70 -5.17 3.41 2.75
CA SER A 70 -5.08 4.22 1.53
C SER A 70 -5.19 3.37 0.27
N LEU A 71 -4.47 2.24 0.20
CA LEU A 71 -4.53 1.33 -0.96
C LEU A 71 -5.94 0.77 -1.18
N LEU A 72 -6.63 0.38 -0.10
CA LEU A 72 -8.04 -0.04 -0.13
C LEU A 72 -8.97 1.08 -0.63
N ASN A 73 -8.64 2.33 -0.36
CA ASN A 73 -9.34 3.52 -0.86
C ASN A 73 -8.88 3.96 -2.26
N HIS A 74 -8.11 3.15 -2.98
CA HIS A 74 -7.56 3.50 -4.29
C HIS A 74 -6.59 4.69 -4.26
N GLU A 75 -5.91 4.91 -3.14
CA GLU A 75 -4.95 6.00 -2.96
C GLU A 75 -3.56 5.46 -2.58
N TYR A 76 -2.52 6.09 -3.11
CA TYR A 76 -1.15 5.78 -2.71
C TYR A 76 -0.33 7.06 -2.61
N ASP A 77 0.26 7.30 -1.44
CA ASP A 77 1.18 8.42 -1.22
C ASP A 77 2.60 7.87 -1.06
N PRO A 78 3.48 8.03 -2.06
CA PRO A 78 4.86 7.58 -2.00
C PRO A 78 5.66 8.22 -0.87
N SER A 79 5.29 9.43 -0.43
CA SER A 79 6.01 10.14 0.64
C SER A 79 5.82 9.47 2.00
N LEU A 80 4.68 8.80 2.22
CA LEU A 80 4.44 7.99 3.41
C LEU A 80 5.30 6.73 3.46
N VAL A 81 5.90 6.32 2.33
CA VAL A 81 6.72 5.12 2.22
C VAL A 81 8.21 5.44 2.24
N ALA A 82 8.63 6.47 1.49
CA ALA A 82 10.03 6.83 1.30
C ALA A 82 10.75 7.19 2.62
N ASP A 83 10.07 7.92 3.52
CA ASP A 83 10.63 8.37 4.80
C ASP A 83 9.75 8.00 6.00
N GLY A 84 8.68 7.22 5.78
CA GLY A 84 7.66 6.98 6.80
C GLY A 84 8.04 5.93 7.84
N PHE A 85 8.84 4.92 7.47
CA PHE A 85 9.13 3.77 8.32
C PHE A 85 10.53 3.84 8.93
N GLU A 86 10.68 3.41 10.19
CA GLU A 86 11.98 3.21 10.81
C GLU A 86 12.73 2.02 10.20
N SER A 87 11.98 1.00 9.74
CA SER A 87 12.51 -0.18 9.05
C SER A 87 12.14 -0.22 7.57
N ASP A 88 13.17 -0.32 6.72
CA ASP A 88 13.06 -0.51 5.26
C ASP A 88 12.20 -1.72 4.84
N GLU A 89 12.05 -2.72 5.70
CA GLU A 89 11.29 -3.93 5.38
C GLU A 89 9.81 -3.62 5.11
N TYR A 90 9.23 -2.70 5.87
CA TYR A 90 7.85 -2.26 5.71
C TYR A 90 7.66 -1.47 4.42
N GLY A 91 8.59 -0.56 4.11
CA GLY A 91 8.55 0.19 2.86
C GLY A 91 8.57 -0.73 1.65
N LYS A 92 9.50 -1.69 1.62
CA LYS A 92 9.63 -2.66 0.52
C LYS A 92 8.42 -3.58 0.37
N SER A 93 7.75 -3.96 1.47
CA SER A 93 6.54 -4.79 1.36
C SER A 93 5.36 -3.99 0.82
N VAL A 94 5.23 -2.71 1.21
CA VAL A 94 4.24 -1.79 0.63
C VAL A 94 4.47 -1.61 -0.87
N GLU A 95 5.70 -1.32 -1.30
CA GLU A 95 6.05 -1.15 -2.72
C GLU A 95 5.68 -2.39 -3.55
N LYS A 96 5.93 -3.59 -3.01
CA LYS A 96 5.53 -4.84 -3.66
C LYS A 96 4.02 -5.00 -3.76
N MET A 97 3.28 -4.63 -2.72
CA MET A 97 1.81 -4.68 -2.76
C MET A 97 1.26 -3.70 -3.80
N TYR A 98 1.79 -2.48 -3.84
CA TYR A 98 1.42 -1.49 -4.85
C TYR A 98 1.63 -2.03 -6.28
N ALA A 99 2.81 -2.61 -6.56
CA ALA A 99 3.10 -3.20 -7.87
C ALA A 99 2.14 -4.34 -8.24
N ILE A 100 1.80 -5.22 -7.29
CA ILE A 100 0.82 -6.30 -7.51
C ILE A 100 -0.56 -5.72 -7.86
N LEU A 101 -0.97 -4.65 -7.18
CA LEU A 101 -2.26 -4.01 -7.42
C LEU A 101 -2.30 -3.33 -8.80
N GLU A 102 -1.26 -2.59 -9.19
CA GLU A 102 -1.17 -2.03 -10.54
C GLU A 102 -1.25 -3.11 -11.62
N ASP A 103 -0.46 -4.19 -11.49
CA ASP A 103 -0.44 -5.30 -12.44
C ASP A 103 -1.81 -6.01 -12.53
N SER A 104 -2.61 -5.97 -11.46
CA SER A 104 -3.95 -6.57 -11.43
C SER A 104 -5.03 -5.71 -12.09
N GLY A 105 -4.71 -4.46 -12.44
CA GLY A 105 -5.68 -3.49 -12.96
C GLY A 105 -6.47 -2.76 -11.87
N TRP A 106 -6.10 -2.90 -10.59
CA TRP A 106 -6.63 -2.08 -9.51
C TRP A 106 -6.17 -0.64 -9.69
N LYS A 107 -7.10 0.27 -10.00
CA LYS A 107 -6.76 1.67 -10.30
C LYS A 107 -6.39 2.39 -9.00
N ILE A 108 -5.16 2.87 -8.89
CA ILE A 108 -4.70 3.64 -7.75
C ILE A 108 -4.42 5.08 -8.20
N THR A 109 -4.83 6.04 -7.39
CA THR A 109 -4.51 7.46 -7.52
C THR A 109 -3.26 7.75 -6.70
N VAL A 110 -2.18 8.15 -7.38
CA VAL A 110 -0.93 8.53 -6.69
C VAL A 110 -1.06 9.97 -6.17
N LEU A 111 -1.07 10.12 -4.85
CA LEU A 111 -1.13 11.41 -4.17
C LEU A 111 0.27 12.03 -4.14
N GLY A 112 0.37 13.33 -4.44
CA GLY A 112 1.65 14.06 -4.42
C GLY A 112 2.54 13.86 -5.65
N GLY A 113 2.14 13.04 -6.62
CA GLY A 113 2.79 12.94 -7.93
C GLY A 113 2.25 14.00 -8.89
N ALA A 114 3.10 14.94 -9.31
CA ALA A 114 2.84 15.71 -10.51
C ALA A 114 2.93 14.77 -11.73
N GLU A 115 1.91 14.81 -12.59
CA GLU A 115 1.92 14.30 -13.97
C GLU A 115 2.16 12.78 -14.17
N GLN A 116 1.09 11.97 -14.14
CA GLN A 116 1.02 10.75 -14.96
C GLN A 116 -0.43 10.24 -15.09
N GLN A 117 -1.29 11.02 -15.76
CA GLN A 117 -2.57 10.50 -16.29
C GLN A 117 -3.03 11.26 -17.54
N GLN A 118 -2.08 11.61 -18.42
CA GLN A 118 -2.33 12.04 -19.79
C GLN A 118 -1.30 11.37 -20.71
N ASP A 119 -1.57 10.14 -21.14
CA ASP A 119 -1.09 9.59 -22.43
C ASP A 119 -1.69 8.19 -22.69
N LEU A 120 -3.01 8.11 -22.61
CA LEU A 120 -3.79 7.10 -23.35
C LEU A 120 -4.66 7.79 -24.40
N LEU A 121 -4.15 8.87 -25.01
CA LEU A 121 -4.70 9.38 -26.26
C LEU A 121 -4.08 8.56 -27.40
N ASP A 122 -4.67 7.39 -27.62
CA ASP A 122 -4.92 6.74 -28.90
C ASP A 122 -4.18 7.35 -30.13
N ASP A 123 -2.88 7.12 -30.23
CA ASP A 123 -2.03 7.59 -31.34
C ASP A 123 -2.22 6.74 -32.62
N GLU A 124 -3.15 5.76 -32.62
CA GLU A 124 -3.52 4.96 -33.80
C GLU A 124 -4.67 5.56 -34.64
N LEU A 125 -5.28 6.68 -34.22
CA LEU A 125 -6.41 7.31 -34.93
C LEU A 125 -6.03 8.50 -35.84
N MET A 126 -4.74 8.69 -36.11
CA MET A 126 -4.26 9.66 -37.09
C MET A 126 -4.16 9.00 -38.47
N GLN A 127 -5.25 9.00 -39.23
CA GLN A 127 -5.20 8.64 -40.66
C GLN A 127 -4.17 9.54 -41.37
N PRO A 128 -3.21 8.98 -42.14
CA PRO A 128 -2.28 9.80 -42.88
C PRO A 128 -3.06 10.63 -43.91
N PRO A 129 -2.70 11.91 -44.14
CA PRO A 129 -3.39 12.75 -45.10
C PRO A 129 -3.32 12.11 -46.50
N PRO A 130 -4.39 12.20 -47.30
CA PRO A 130 -4.41 11.59 -48.62
C PRO A 130 -3.30 12.19 -49.49
N SER A 131 -2.48 11.31 -50.07
CA SER A 131 -1.46 11.70 -51.03
C SER A 131 -2.13 12.16 -52.32
N PHE A 132 -2.09 13.46 -52.58
CA PHE A 132 -2.39 13.99 -53.91
C PHE A 132 -1.20 13.70 -54.83
N THR A 133 -1.25 12.59 -55.56
CA THR A 133 -0.52 12.47 -56.82
C THR A 133 -1.13 13.46 -57.80
N SER A 134 -0.44 14.58 -58.04
CA SER A 134 -0.63 15.38 -59.25
C SER A 134 0.41 14.93 -60.27
N TYR A 135 -0.08 14.67 -61.48
CA TYR A 135 0.63 14.21 -62.68
C TYR A 135 1.90 14.99 -63.02
#